data_AF-A0AAD5YWH1-F1
#
_entry.id   AF-A0AAD5YWH1-F1
#
_cell.length_a   1.000
_cell.length_b   1.000
_cell.length_c   1.000
_cell.angle_alpha   90.00
_cell.angle_beta   90.00
_cell.angle_gamma   90.00
#
_symmetry.space_group_name_H-M   'P 1'
#
loop_
_entity.id
_entity.type
_entity.pdbx_description
1 polymer ?
#
loop_
_entity_poly.entity_id
_entity_poly.type
_entity_poly.pdbx_seq_one_letter_code
_entity_poly.pdbx_strand_id
1 'polypeptide(L)'
;MRLTVVTTFATLPLVCYALDRTTEAGEASITSPQAECAPYDYPPVTAQRAAFPVQWKPATILPDDSAAQSRWKSIVANVPDTPPKVRHLPQSTSTIFSDAPFHA
;
A
#
# COMPACT_ATOMS: atom_id res chain seq x y z
N MET A 1 18.21 -32.33 -53.05
CA MET A 1 17.40 -32.78 -51.90
C MET A 1 17.73 -31.85 -50.74
N ARG A 2 16.90 -30.82 -50.47
CA ARG A 2 17.14 -29.83 -49.40
C ARG A 2 16.22 -30.19 -48.23
N LEU A 3 16.81 -30.49 -47.08
CA LEU A 3 16.09 -30.79 -45.85
C LEU A 3 16.00 -29.49 -45.04
N THR A 4 14.82 -28.89 -45.00
CA THR A 4 14.57 -27.71 -44.16
C THR A 4 14.07 -28.19 -42.80
N VAL A 5 14.90 -28.07 -41.78
CA VAL A 5 14.52 -28.34 -40.38
C VAL A 5 13.73 -27.13 -39.88
N VAL A 6 12.43 -27.32 -39.65
CA VAL A 6 11.58 -26.30 -39.00
C VAL A 6 11.62 -26.57 -37.51
N THR A 7 12.42 -25.80 -36.78
CA THR A 7 12.42 -25.77 -35.32
C THR A 7 11.28 -24.90 -34.82
N THR A 8 10.24 -25.53 -34.30
CA THR A 8 9.17 -24.85 -33.56
C THR A 8 9.69 -24.43 -32.19
N PHE A 9 9.91 -23.13 -32.00
CA PHE A 9 10.12 -22.55 -30.68
C PHE A 9 8.81 -22.59 -29.91
N ALA A 10 8.73 -23.44 -28.88
CA ALA A 10 7.64 -23.41 -27.92
C ALA A 10 7.71 -22.09 -27.13
N THR A 11 6.81 -21.16 -27.44
CA THR A 11 6.61 -19.93 -26.67
C THR A 11 5.97 -20.29 -25.33
N LEU A 12 6.75 -20.25 -24.24
CA LEU A 12 6.21 -20.29 -22.89
C LEU A 12 5.33 -19.05 -22.68
N PRO A 13 4.05 -19.20 -22.31
CA PRO A 13 3.26 -18.05 -21.87
C PRO A 13 3.88 -17.52 -20.59
N LEU A 14 4.30 -16.25 -20.61
CA LEU A 14 4.67 -15.52 -19.42
C LEU A 14 3.40 -15.40 -18.56
N VAL A 15 3.21 -16.33 -17.63
CA VAL A 15 2.14 -16.22 -16.64
C VAL A 15 2.55 -15.08 -15.72
N CYS A 16 1.95 -13.91 -15.92
CA CYS A 16 2.08 -12.81 -14.98
C CYS A 16 1.36 -13.22 -13.71
N TYR A 17 2.06 -13.83 -12.75
CA TYR A 17 1.54 -13.96 -11.40
C TYR A 17 1.44 -12.53 -10.85
N ALA A 18 0.21 -12.04 -10.69
CA ALA A 18 -0.02 -10.91 -9.81
C ALA A 18 0.64 -11.24 -8.46
N LEU A 19 1.44 -10.31 -7.91
CA LEU A 19 2.10 -10.51 -6.62
C LEU A 19 1.06 -10.92 -5.57
N ASP A 20 1.15 -12.16 -5.11
CA ASP A 20 0.22 -12.68 -4.10
C ASP A 20 0.64 -12.18 -2.72
N ARG A 21 0.18 -10.99 -2.35
CA ARG A 21 0.41 -10.37 -1.04
C ARG A 21 -0.50 -10.93 0.07
N THR A 22 -1.23 -12.01 -0.19
CA THR A 22 -2.13 -12.64 0.80
C THR A 22 -1.45 -13.74 1.62
N THR A 23 -0.20 -14.07 1.30
CA THR A 23 0.60 -15.06 2.02
C THR A 23 1.94 -14.47 2.46
N GLU A 24 2.47 -14.96 3.58
CA GLU A 24 3.80 -14.56 4.08
C GLU A 24 4.91 -14.82 3.04
N ALA A 25 4.83 -15.94 2.33
CA ALA A 25 5.80 -16.29 1.30
C ALA A 25 5.75 -15.33 0.10
N GLY A 26 4.56 -14.87 -0.27
CA GLY A 26 4.38 -13.92 -1.36
C GLY A 26 4.88 -12.52 -1.01
N GLU A 27 4.62 -12.03 0.21
CA GLU A 27 5.18 -10.75 0.66
C GLU A 27 6.71 -10.81 0.79
N ALA A 28 7.26 -11.90 1.34
CA ALA A 28 8.70 -12.11 1.46
C ALA A 28 9.44 -12.18 0.11
N SER A 29 8.72 -12.42 -0.99
CA SER A 29 9.29 -12.45 -2.34
C SER A 29 9.42 -11.07 -2.99
N ILE A 30 8.84 -10.03 -2.38
CA ILE A 30 8.90 -8.66 -2.87
C ILE A 30 10.23 -8.05 -2.46
N THR A 31 11.07 -7.78 -3.45
CA THR A 31 12.43 -7.22 -3.25
C THR A 31 12.58 -5.83 -3.86
N SER A 32 11.57 -5.35 -4.59
CA SER A 32 11.57 -4.02 -5.18
C SER A 32 11.13 -2.98 -4.15
N PRO A 33 11.96 -1.99 -3.83
CA PRO A 33 11.59 -0.92 -2.89
C PRO A 33 10.36 -0.13 -3.34
N GLN A 34 10.16 0.02 -4.65
CA GLN A 34 8.98 0.71 -5.20
C GLN A 34 7.70 -0.12 -5.02
N ALA A 35 7.79 -1.45 -5.15
CA ALA A 35 6.64 -2.34 -4.95
C ALA A 35 6.25 -2.46 -3.46
N GLU A 36 7.22 -2.42 -2.55
CA GLU A 36 6.96 -2.32 -1.11
C GLU A 36 6.22 -1.04 -0.74
N CYS A 37 6.58 0.09 -1.37
CA CYS A 37 5.93 1.39 -1.13
C CYS A 37 4.62 1.60 -1.90
N ALA A 38 4.24 0.68 -2.79
CA ALA A 38 3.01 0.79 -3.55
C ALA A 38 1.81 0.37 -2.69
N PRO A 39 0.70 1.15 -2.69
CA PRO A 39 -0.55 0.71 -2.07
C PRO A 39 -0.97 -0.66 -2.63
N TYR A 40 -1.42 -1.55 -1.76
CA TYR A 40 -1.95 -2.85 -2.15
C TYR A 40 -3.34 -3.07 -1.56
N ASP A 41 -4.15 -3.83 -2.28
CA ASP A 41 -5.47 -4.26 -1.85
C ASP A 41 -5.38 -5.68 -1.27
N TYR A 42 -5.99 -5.90 -0.11
CA TYR A 42 -6.20 -7.24 0.44
C TYR A 42 -7.65 -7.65 0.16
N PRO A 43 -7.93 -8.60 -0.75
CA PRO A 43 -9.28 -8.83 -1.28
C PRO A 43 -10.37 -9.02 -0.22
N PRO A 44 -10.16 -9.76 0.89
CA PRO A 44 -11.16 -9.88 1.94
C PRO A 44 -11.56 -8.54 2.59
N VAL A 45 -10.62 -7.60 2.73
CA VAL A 45 -10.88 -6.26 3.28
C VAL A 45 -11.49 -5.35 2.22
N THR A 46 -10.94 -5.38 1.00
CA THR A 46 -11.44 -4.59 -0.14
C THR A 46 -12.89 -4.93 -0.47
N ALA A 47 -13.28 -6.21 -0.39
CA ALA A 47 -14.65 -6.66 -0.63
C ALA A 47 -15.66 -6.08 0.39
N GLN A 48 -15.23 -5.87 1.63
CA GLN A 48 -16.07 -5.33 2.70
C GLN A 48 -16.07 -3.81 2.75
N ARG A 49 -15.22 -3.13 1.97
CA ARG A 49 -15.04 -1.67 2.02
C ARG A 49 -16.35 -0.89 1.85
N ALA A 50 -17.29 -1.39 1.05
CA ALA A 50 -18.58 -0.74 0.83
C ALA A 50 -19.54 -0.81 2.04
N ALA A 51 -19.29 -1.72 3.00
CA ALA A 51 -20.08 -1.84 4.22
C ALA A 51 -19.66 -0.83 5.30
N PHE A 52 -18.55 -0.10 5.10
CA PHE A 52 -18.02 0.86 6.05
C PHE A 52 -18.04 2.28 5.49
N PRO A 53 -18.07 3.30 6.36
CA PRO A 53 -17.87 4.69 5.95
C PRO A 53 -16.54 4.88 5.19
N VAL A 54 -16.51 5.89 4.33
CA VAL A 54 -15.31 6.25 3.57
C VAL A 54 -14.14 6.50 4.52
N GLN A 55 -13.02 5.82 4.27
CA GLN A 55 -11.80 5.96 5.05
C GLN A 55 -11.27 7.41 5.00
N TRP A 56 -10.53 7.81 6.04
CA TRP A 56 -9.86 9.13 6.11
C TRP A 56 -10.82 10.34 6.07
N LYS A 57 -12.10 10.14 6.38
CA LYS A 57 -13.06 11.22 6.60
C LYS A 57 -13.33 11.42 8.09
N PRO A 58 -13.57 12.66 8.53
CA PRO A 58 -14.07 12.91 9.88
C PRO A 58 -15.34 12.10 10.13
N ALA A 59 -15.39 11.39 11.25
CA ALA A 59 -16.58 10.66 11.67
C ALA A 59 -17.48 11.59 12.50
N THR A 60 -18.80 11.43 12.37
CA THR A 60 -19.80 12.14 13.17
C THR A 60 -20.48 11.14 14.09
N ILE A 61 -20.58 11.48 15.37
CA ILE A 61 -21.36 10.69 16.33
C ILE A 61 -22.85 10.78 15.97
N LEU A 62 -23.55 9.64 15.97
CA LEU A 62 -24.97 9.61 15.66
C LEU A 62 -25.78 10.45 16.68
N PRO A 63 -26.84 11.16 16.26
CA PRO A 63 -27.63 12.02 17.16
C PRO A 63 -28.32 11.27 18.31
N ASP A 64 -28.59 9.98 18.14
CA ASP A 64 -29.28 9.10 19.08
C ASP A 64 -28.34 8.22 19.93
N ASP A 65 -27.02 8.24 19.66
CA ASP A 65 -26.02 7.51 20.45
C ASP A 65 -25.61 8.31 21.71
N SER A 66 -26.46 8.22 22.74
CA SER A 66 -26.24 8.91 24.02
C SER A 66 -24.94 8.49 24.73
N ALA A 67 -24.49 7.24 24.55
CA ALA A 67 -23.27 6.74 25.17
C ALA A 67 -22.03 7.38 24.53
N ALA A 68 -21.97 7.40 23.19
CA ALA A 68 -20.88 8.05 22.46
C ALA A 68 -20.85 9.56 22.72
N GLN A 69 -22.00 10.23 22.75
CA GLN A 69 -22.07 11.66 23.05
C GLN A 69 -21.57 11.98 24.47
N SER A 70 -21.96 11.18 25.47
CA SER A 70 -21.51 11.35 26.85
C SER A 70 -19.99 11.18 26.95
N ARG A 71 -19.45 10.14 26.29
CA ARG A 71 -18.00 9.90 26.25
C ARG A 71 -17.25 11.01 25.53
N TRP A 72 -17.76 11.53 24.41
CA TRP A 72 -17.15 12.65 23.70
C TRP A 72 -17.09 13.90 24.58
N LYS A 73 -18.18 14.24 25.27
CA LYS A 73 -18.23 15.37 26.20
C LYS A 73 -17.20 15.27 27.33
N SER A 74 -16.89 14.06 27.81
CA SER A 74 -15.90 13.88 28.88
C SER A 74 -14.44 13.97 28.41
N ILE A 75 -14.17 13.75 27.11
CA ILE A 75 -12.81 13.78 26.57
C ILE A 75 -12.47 15.04 25.77
N VAL A 76 -13.46 15.73 25.20
CA VAL A 76 -13.24 16.84 24.25
C VAL A 76 -12.39 17.96 24.83
N ALA A 77 -12.52 18.25 26.13
CA ALA A 77 -11.71 19.26 26.81
C ALA A 77 -10.20 18.94 26.85
N ASN A 78 -9.82 17.67 26.66
CA ASN A 78 -8.44 17.21 26.65
C ASN A 78 -7.90 16.98 25.23
N VAL A 79 -8.69 17.22 24.18
CA VAL A 79 -8.26 17.06 22.78
C VAL A 79 -7.55 18.36 22.37
N PRO A 80 -6.23 18.34 22.11
CA PRO A 80 -5.51 19.53 21.68
C PRO A 80 -5.94 19.93 20.26
N ASP A 81 -6.18 21.22 20.06
CA ASP A 81 -6.36 21.78 18.71
C ASP A 81 -4.99 21.84 18.01
N THR A 82 -4.73 20.91 17.09
CA THR A 82 -3.45 20.80 16.39
C THR A 82 -3.64 20.97 14.89
N PRO A 83 -2.89 21.88 14.23
CA PRO A 83 -2.99 22.05 12.80
C PRO A 83 -2.50 20.78 12.06
N PRO A 84 -3.05 20.48 10.87
CA PRO A 84 -2.59 19.35 10.06
C PRO A 84 -1.09 19.47 9.76
N LYS A 85 -0.36 18.36 9.93
CA LYS A 85 1.04 18.30 9.52
C LYS A 85 1.13 18.49 8.00
N VAL A 86 1.75 19.59 7.57
CA VAL A 86 2.09 19.79 6.15
C VAL A 86 2.95 18.62 5.67
N ARG A 87 2.53 17.98 4.58
CA ARG A 87 3.33 16.96 3.90
C ARG A 87 4.46 17.70 3.18
N HIS A 88 5.65 17.74 3.78
CA HIS A 88 6.87 18.00 3.02
C HIS A 88 7.05 16.82 2.08
N LEU A 89 6.80 17.01 0.78
CA LEU A 89 7.27 16.07 -0.23
C LEU A 89 8.80 15.99 -0.09
N PRO A 90 9.42 14.80 -0.17
CA PRO A 90 10.86 14.73 -0.22
C PRO A 90 11.31 15.53 -1.45
N GLN A 91 12.01 16.64 -1.24
CA GLN A 91 12.85 17.18 -2.30
C GLN A 91 13.86 16.08 -2.60
N SER A 92 13.81 15.53 -3.81
CA SER A 92 14.84 14.65 -4.32
C SER A 92 16.19 15.39 -4.28
N THR A 93 16.92 15.30 -3.18
CA THR A 93 18.32 15.71 -3.13
C THR A 93 19.13 14.59 -3.80
N SER A 94 19.22 14.71 -5.12
CA SER A 94 19.93 13.85 -6.07
C SER A 94 21.46 13.82 -5.87
N THR A 95 21.99 13.97 -4.65
CA THR A 95 23.42 14.26 -4.48
C THR A 95 24.16 13.52 -3.37
N ILE A 96 23.59 12.50 -2.71
CA ILE A 96 24.26 11.84 -1.57
C ILE A 96 24.76 10.41 -1.86
N PHE A 97 24.35 9.77 -2.97
CA PHE A 97 24.84 8.44 -3.34
C PHE A 97 25.84 8.48 -4.50
N SER A 98 26.95 9.19 -4.34
CA SER A 98 28.12 9.06 -5.22
C SER A 98 29.40 8.62 -4.53
N ASP A 99 29.44 8.49 -3.19
CA ASP A 99 30.71 8.32 -2.46
C ASP A 99 30.74 7.14 -1.47
N ALA A 100 30.05 6.02 -1.75
CA ALA A 100 30.25 4.79 -1.00
C ALA A 100 31.12 3.81 -1.81
N PRO A 101 32.43 3.66 -1.52
CA PRO A 101 33.23 2.62 -2.15
C PRO A 101 32.72 1.24 -1.69
N PHE A 102 32.21 0.46 -2.64
CA PHE A 102 31.97 -0.96 -2.45
C PHE A 102 33.34 -1.63 -2.32
N HIS A 103 33.73 -2.01 -1.11
CA HIS A 103 34.84 -2.92 -0.92
C HIS A 103 34.40 -4.32 -1.35
N ALA A 104 35.18 -4.89 -2.27
CA ALA A 104 35.01 -6.22 -2.86
C ALA A 104 35.08 -7.36 -1.85
#